data_AF-A0A9D6V0Q1-F1
#
_entry.id   AF-A0A9D6V0Q1-F1
#
_cell.length_a   1.000
_cell.length_b   1.000
_cell.length_c   1.000
_cell.angle_alpha   90.00
_cell.angle_beta   90.00
_cell.angle_gamma   90.00
#
_symmetry.space_group_name_H-M   'P 1'
#
loop_
_entity.id
_entity.type
_entity.pdbx_description
1 polymer ?
#
loop_
_entity_poly.entity_id
_entity_poly.type
_entity_poly.pdbx_seq_one_letter_code
_entity_poly.pdbx_strand_id
1 'polypeptide(L)'
;MIPPIAVHCGIGLLTTAIAIPLVLRKVPMNRFYGVRIPKAFESDRNWYDINAYGGRLFLAFGLLLTFFGIVAQGLAPSPTSIWSAVFIAGPLLLIFPILALISAYARRLPG
;
A
#
# COMPACT_ATOMS: atom_id res chain seq x y z
N MET A 1 -16.23 -19.38 -5.98
CA MET A 1 -14.81 -18.96 -5.99
C MET A 1 -14.75 -17.45 -6.14
N ILE A 2 -13.85 -16.77 -5.43
CA ILE A 2 -13.70 -15.31 -5.52
C ILE A 2 -13.01 -14.99 -6.86
N PRO A 3 -13.60 -14.14 -7.72
CA PRO A 3 -12.93 -13.71 -8.95
C PRO A 3 -11.61 -12.99 -8.61
N PRO A 4 -10.50 -13.24 -9.33
CA PRO A 4 -9.23 -12.54 -9.10
C PRO A 4 -9.39 -11.01 -9.04
N ILE A 5 -10.23 -10.44 -9.91
CA ILE A 5 -10.51 -9.01 -9.94
C ILE A 5 -11.07 -8.45 -8.62
N ALA A 6 -11.88 -9.23 -7.89
CA ALA A 6 -12.48 -8.81 -6.63
C ALA A 6 -11.40 -8.69 -5.54
N VAL A 7 -10.32 -9.48 -5.67
CA VAL A 7 -9.15 -9.39 -4.80
C VAL A 7 -8.40 -8.08 -5.04
N HIS A 8 -8.09 -7.73 -6.30
CA HIS A 8 -7.40 -6.47 -6.63
C HIS A 8 -8.22 -5.25 -6.21
N CYS A 9 -9.50 -5.20 -6.55
CA CYS A 9 -10.38 -4.09 -6.18
C CYS A 9 -10.54 -3.98 -4.66
N GLY A 10 -10.76 -5.11 -3.96
CA GLY A 10 -10.92 -5.13 -2.51
C GLY A 10 -9.66 -4.65 -1.77
N ILE A 11 -8.49 -5.20 -2.11
CA ILE A 11 -7.21 -4.78 -1.51
C ILE A 11 -6.91 -3.32 -1.86
N GLY A 12 -7.13 -2.91 -3.12
CA GLY A 12 -6.82 -1.57 -3.59
C GLY A 12 -7.67 -0.49 -2.92
N LEU A 13 -8.98 -0.73 -2.80
CA LEU A 13 -9.90 0.18 -2.11
C LEU A 13 -9.60 0.24 -0.60
N LEU A 14 -9.34 -0.90 0.03
CA LEU A 14 -8.97 -0.94 1.45
C LEU A 14 -7.67 -0.18 1.70
N THR A 15 -6.65 -0.42 0.87
CA THR A 15 -5.34 0.24 0.99
C THR A 15 -5.45 1.75 0.76
N THR A 16 -6.27 2.16 -0.21
CA THR A 16 -6.63 3.57 -0.45
C THR A 16 -7.26 4.18 0.79
N ALA A 17 -8.28 3.54 1.36
CA ALA A 17 -8.99 4.05 2.54
C ALA A 17 -8.08 4.24 3.75
N ILE A 18 -7.22 3.26 4.05
CA ILE A 18 -6.27 3.36 5.16
C ILE A 18 -5.11 4.33 4.87
N ALA A 19 -4.80 4.63 3.61
CA ALA A 19 -3.75 5.58 3.29
C ALA A 19 -4.18 7.04 3.56
N ILE A 20 -5.47 7.35 3.38
CA ILE A 20 -6.03 8.72 3.48
C ILE A 20 -5.67 9.41 4.81
N PRO A 21 -5.95 8.86 6.01
CA PRO A 21 -5.66 9.58 7.26
C PRO A 21 -4.16 9.78 7.49
N LEU A 22 -3.30 8.93 6.93
CA LEU A 22 -1.84 9.09 6.98
C LEU A 22 -1.38 10.26 6.10
N VAL A 23 -1.90 10.35 4.86
CA VAL A 23 -1.62 11.46 3.94
C VAL A 23 -2.06 12.80 4.53
N LEU A 24 -3.22 12.81 5.18
CA LEU A 24 -3.78 13.98 5.84
C LEU A 24 -3.11 14.32 7.18
N ARG A 25 -2.11 13.53 7.63
CA ARG A 25 -1.43 13.70 8.93
C ARG A 25 -2.39 13.76 10.12
N LYS A 26 -3.47 12.97 10.08
CA LYS A 26 -4.51 12.95 11.12
C LYS A 26 -4.27 11.93 12.23
N VAL A 27 -3.28 11.06 12.07
CA VAL A 27 -3.02 9.95 12.99
C VAL A 27 -1.86 10.32 13.91
N PRO A 28 -2.09 10.47 15.23
CA PRO A 28 -1.00 10.69 16.18
C PRO A 28 -0.11 9.44 16.32
N MET A 29 1.09 9.63 16.87
CA MET A 29 2.04 8.55 17.11
C MET A 29 1.41 7.42 17.93
N ASN A 30 1.44 6.20 17.39
CA ASN A 30 0.81 5.05 18.03
C ASN A 30 1.49 3.71 17.61
N ARG A 31 1.15 2.63 18.31
CA ARG A 31 1.78 1.31 18.10
C ARG A 31 1.01 0.38 17.16
N PHE A 32 -0.13 0.79 16.61
CA PHE A 32 -1.05 -0.09 15.89
C PHE A 32 -1.23 0.25 14.41
N TYR A 33 -1.09 1.51 14.03
CA TYR A 33 -1.49 2.04 12.73
C TYR A 33 -0.42 2.94 12.12
N GLY A 34 -0.18 2.76 10.81
CA GLY A 34 0.82 3.51 10.05
C GLY A 34 2.13 2.75 9.82
N VAL A 35 3.13 3.45 9.28
CA VAL A 35 4.51 2.97 9.10
C VAL A 35 5.23 3.04 10.43
N ARG A 36 5.51 1.87 11.02
CA ARG A 36 6.02 1.72 12.39
C ARG A 36 7.48 1.24 12.43
N ILE A 37 8.33 1.88 11.63
CA ILE A 37 9.78 1.65 11.70
C ILE A 37 10.36 2.45 12.88
N PRO A 38 11.50 2.04 13.48
CA PRO A 38 12.08 2.74 14.64
C PRO A 38 12.23 4.26 14.45
N LYS A 39 12.68 4.67 13.25
CA LYS A 39 12.82 6.08 12.85
C LYS A 39 11.52 6.90 13.01
N ALA A 40 10.36 6.29 12.80
CA ALA A 40 9.07 6.97 12.94
C ALA A 40 8.72 7.31 14.40
N PHE A 41 9.35 6.67 15.38
CA PHE A 41 9.12 6.89 16.81
C PHE A 41 10.13 7.84 17.45
N GLU A 42 11.11 8.36 16.71
CA GLU A 42 12.12 9.28 17.25
C GLU A 42 11.54 10.67 17.56
N SER A 43 10.55 11.12 16.80
CA SER A 43 9.85 12.39 17.04
C SER A 43 8.47 12.42 16.37
N ASP A 44 7.56 13.27 16.84
CA ASP A 44 6.27 13.50 16.19
C ASP A 44 6.42 13.98 14.75
N ARG A 45 7.45 14.79 14.47
CA ARG A 45 7.77 15.24 13.12
C ARG A 45 8.11 14.04 12.23
N ASN A 46 9.02 13.17 12.65
CA ASN A 46 9.39 11.96 11.89
C ASN A 46 8.18 11.04 11.70
N TRP A 47 7.35 10.89 12.72
CA TRP A 47 6.09 10.13 12.63
C TRP A 47 5.22 10.63 11.47
N TYR A 48 4.89 11.92 11.45
CA TYR A 48 4.02 12.50 10.43
C TYR A 48 4.67 12.53 9.06
N ASP A 49 5.98 12.78 8.95
CA ASP A 49 6.69 12.85 7.67
C ASP A 49 6.78 11.47 7.01
N ILE A 50 7.16 10.43 7.78
CA ILE A 50 7.25 9.06 7.28
C ILE A 50 5.87 8.52 6.92
N ASN A 51 4.87 8.73 7.79
CA ASN A 51 3.51 8.25 7.54
C ASN A 51 2.84 8.97 6.37
N ALA A 52 3.02 10.29 6.21
CA ALA A 52 2.47 10.99 5.05
C ALA A 52 3.15 10.54 3.76
N TYR A 53 4.47 10.31 3.77
CA TYR A 53 5.19 9.78 2.60
C TYR A 53 4.74 8.36 2.23
N GLY A 54 4.77 7.43 3.20
CA GLY A 54 4.30 6.07 2.99
C GLY A 54 2.82 6.03 2.60
N GLY A 55 1.99 6.84 3.24
CA GLY A 55 0.58 7.03 2.91
C GLY A 55 0.38 7.44 1.45
N ARG A 56 1.16 8.39 0.90
CA ARG A 56 1.05 8.77 -0.52
C ARG A 56 1.41 7.62 -1.46
N LEU A 57 2.43 6.83 -1.13
CA LEU A 57 2.81 5.65 -1.92
C LEU A 57 1.71 4.58 -1.86
N PHE A 58 1.16 4.31 -0.68
CA PHE A 58 0.06 3.36 -0.51
C PHE A 58 -1.24 3.82 -1.14
N LEU A 59 -1.53 5.12 -1.13
CA LEU A 59 -2.66 5.72 -1.81
C LEU A 59 -2.55 5.50 -3.33
N ALA A 60 -1.40 5.83 -3.91
CA ALA A 60 -1.14 5.61 -5.33
C ALA A 60 -1.22 4.11 -5.69
N PHE A 61 -0.61 3.24 -4.87
CA PHE A 61 -0.68 1.79 -5.06
C PHE A 61 -2.11 1.27 -5.00
N GLY A 62 -2.91 1.68 -4.01
CA GLY A 62 -4.29 1.26 -3.87
C GLY A 62 -5.14 1.65 -5.08
N LEU A 63 -5.02 2.90 -5.54
CA LEU A 63 -5.71 3.39 -6.73
C LEU A 63 -5.28 2.64 -8.00
N LEU A 64 -3.97 2.42 -8.19
CA LEU A 64 -3.45 1.67 -9.32
C LEU A 64 -3.89 0.20 -9.30
N LEU A 65 -3.96 -0.42 -8.13
CA LEU A 65 -4.39 -1.81 -7.97
C LEU A 65 -5.89 -1.97 -8.28
N THR A 66 -6.72 -1.04 -7.80
CA THR A 66 -8.14 -0.99 -8.17
C THR A 66 -8.33 -0.75 -9.67
N PHE A 67 -7.58 0.20 -10.25
CA PHE A 67 -7.60 0.47 -11.68
C PHE A 67 -7.20 -0.76 -12.50
N PHE A 68 -6.13 -1.44 -12.10
CA PHE A 68 -5.70 -2.70 -12.71
C PHE A 68 -6.79 -3.76 -12.68
N GLY A 69 -7.46 -3.96 -11.54
CA GLY A 69 -8.55 -4.94 -11.41
C GLY A 69 -9.72 -4.66 -12.36
N ILE A 70 -10.03 -3.39 -12.62
CA ILE A 70 -11.09 -2.97 -13.55
C ILE A 70 -10.65 -3.18 -15.00
N VAL A 71 -9.48 -2.68 -15.39
CA VAL A 71 -9.02 -2.69 -16.79
C VAL A 71 -8.61 -4.08 -17.26
N ALA A 72 -8.01 -4.88 -16.38
CA ALA A 72 -7.53 -6.22 -16.72
C ALA A 72 -8.63 -7.31 -16.61
N GLN A 73 -9.89 -6.94 -16.37
CA GLN A 73 -10.99 -7.91 -16.18
C GLN A 73 -11.14 -8.88 -17.36
N GLY A 74 -11.03 -8.40 -18.60
CA GLY A 74 -11.11 -9.25 -19.80
C GLY A 74 -9.93 -10.20 -19.99
N LEU A 75 -8.83 -9.99 -19.26
CA LEU A 75 -7.62 -10.81 -19.30
C LEU A 75 -7.49 -11.72 -18.06
N ALA A 76 -8.44 -11.67 -17.13
CA ALA A 76 -8.38 -12.42 -15.89
C ALA A 76 -8.48 -13.94 -16.16
N PRO A 77 -7.51 -14.75 -15.69
CA PRO A 77 -7.58 -16.20 -15.84
C PRO A 77 -8.76 -16.81 -15.07
N SER A 78 -9.15 -18.03 -15.44
CA SER A 78 -10.12 -18.82 -14.66
C SER A 78 -9.66 -18.95 -13.21
N PRO A 79 -10.53 -18.80 -12.19
CA PRO A 79 -10.16 -18.93 -10.78
C PRO A 79 -9.50 -20.26 -10.41
N THR A 80 -9.69 -21.33 -11.20
CA THR A 80 -9.06 -22.65 -11.00
C THR A 80 -7.68 -22.78 -11.65
N SER A 81 -7.28 -21.83 -12.49
CA SER A 81 -6.00 -21.86 -13.19
C SER A 81 -4.84 -21.44 -12.28
N ILE A 82 -3.68 -22.08 -12.44
CA ILE A 82 -2.44 -21.66 -11.78
C ILE A 82 -2.06 -20.21 -12.12
N TRP A 83 -2.44 -19.74 -13.30
CA TRP A 83 -2.20 -18.37 -13.75
C TRP A 83 -2.99 -17.34 -12.94
N SER A 84 -4.07 -17.73 -12.27
CA SER A 84 -4.78 -16.84 -11.34
C SER A 84 -3.90 -16.44 -10.16
N ALA A 85 -3.07 -17.35 -9.64
CA ALA A 85 -2.14 -17.02 -8.57
C ALA A 85 -1.10 -15.98 -9.02
N VAL A 86 -0.56 -16.13 -10.23
CA VAL A 86 0.39 -15.18 -10.82
C VAL A 86 -0.28 -13.82 -11.06
N PHE A 87 -1.49 -13.81 -11.61
CA PHE A 87 -2.27 -12.60 -11.88
C PHE A 87 -2.61 -11.83 -10.58
N ILE A 88 -2.89 -12.53 -9.49
CA ILE A 88 -3.12 -11.93 -8.17
C ILE A 88 -1.81 -11.43 -7.57
N ALA A 89 -0.78 -12.26 -7.53
CA ALA A 89 0.47 -11.95 -6.83
C ALA A 89 1.30 -10.87 -7.51
N GLY A 90 1.34 -10.85 -8.85
CA GLY A 90 2.22 -9.97 -9.63
C GLY A 90 2.13 -8.49 -9.23
N PRO A 91 0.95 -7.85 -9.31
CA PRO A 91 0.79 -6.46 -8.89
C PRO A 91 1.12 -6.21 -7.41
N LEU A 92 0.87 -7.18 -6.53
CA LEU A 92 1.15 -7.06 -5.09
C LEU A 92 2.64 -7.00 -4.78
N LEU A 93 3.51 -7.49 -5.68
CA LEU A 93 4.97 -7.39 -5.52
C LEU A 93 5.48 -5.94 -5.50
N LEU A 94 4.68 -4.96 -5.95
CA LEU A 94 5.00 -3.53 -5.80
C LEU A 94 5.12 -3.10 -4.34
N ILE A 95 4.66 -3.91 -3.38
CA ILE A 95 4.88 -3.68 -1.95
C ILE A 95 6.38 -3.56 -1.61
N PHE A 96 7.24 -4.37 -2.23
CA PHE A 96 8.67 -4.39 -1.93
C PHE A 96 9.38 -3.06 -2.28
N PRO A 97 9.26 -2.51 -3.50
CA PRO A 97 9.83 -1.21 -3.79
C PRO A 97 9.18 -0.09 -2.97
N ILE A 98 7.87 -0.17 -2.65
CA ILE A 98 7.22 0.82 -1.76
C ILE A 98 7.87 0.83 -0.38
N LEU A 99 8.06 -0.34 0.23
CA LEU A 99 8.73 -0.47 1.52
C LEU A 99 10.19 0.01 1.44
N ALA A 100 10.90 -0.29 0.35
CA ALA A 100 12.26 0.19 0.13
C ALA A 100 12.34 1.72 0.00
N LEU A 101 11.37 2.35 -0.67
CA LEU A 101 11.26 3.80 -0.81
C LEU A 101 10.96 4.47 0.53
N ILE A 102 10.02 3.93 1.32
CA ILE A 102 9.74 4.38 2.70
C ILE A 102 11.02 4.23 3.54
N SER A 103 11.68 3.08 3.40
CA SER A 103 13.05 2.77 3.83
C SER A 103 14.02 3.93 3.66
N ALA A 104 14.23 4.25 2.39
CA ALA A 104 15.18 5.25 1.91
C ALA A 104 14.81 6.66 2.33
N TYR A 105 13.52 7.00 2.33
CA TYR A 105 13.02 8.29 2.81
C TYR A 105 13.30 8.47 4.30
N ALA A 106 12.97 7.48 5.13
CA ALA A 106 13.15 7.56 6.57
C ALA A 106 14.63 7.73 6.98
N ARG A 107 15.55 7.04 6.29
CA ARG A 107 17.00 7.17 6.55
C ARG A 107 17.57 8.57 6.32
N ARG A 108 16.85 9.44 5.60
CA ARG A 108 17.28 10.83 5.34
C ARG A 108 16.83 11.82 6.41
N LEU A 109 15.93 11.40 7.31
CA LEU A 109 15.42 12.27 8.36
C LEU A 109 16.39 12.34 9.55
N PRO A 110 16.42 13.48 10.28
CA PRO A 110 17.23 13.61 11.49
C PRO A 110 16.82 12.58 12.55
N GLY A 111 17.78 12.21 13.40
CA GLY A 111 17.55 11.43 14.62
C GLY A 111 16.70 12.17 15.64
#